data_AF-A0A543KML8-F1
#
_entry.id   AF-A0A543KML8-F1
#
_cell.length_a   1.000
_cell.length_b   1.000
_cell.length_c   1.000
_cell.angle_alpha   90.00
_cell.angle_beta   90.00
_cell.angle_gamma   90.00
#
_symmetry.space_group_name_H-M   'P 1'
#
loop_
_entity.id
_entity.type
_entity.pdbx_description
1 polymer ?
#
loop_
_entity_poly.entity_id
_entity_poly.type
_entity_poly.pdbx_seq_one_letter_code
_entity_poly.pdbx_strand_id
1 'polypeptide(L)'
;MNRSAIAMSAALGLAVLAGCGSSTEPSAPPTSEDALTTSAPAVTSEPEPAETTEAPTADGPPEMTDEMSEQTEAGSEAFVAYYFDALNAAHIEELDVATLRAMATDECKTCAAFADAAETAPFGEPYAEVRSATAMLFGEDARVKATLEQMSDGQMVPVIVTLTWGDEQWRVKSIQADEQ
;
A
#
# COMPACT_ATOMS: atom_id res chain seq x y z
N MET A 1 34.02 -15.07 25.42
CA MET A 1 34.59 -15.57 24.15
C MET A 1 34.27 -17.05 24.01
N ASN A 2 33.12 -17.39 23.43
CA ASN A 2 32.76 -18.77 23.13
C ASN A 2 32.63 -18.89 21.61
N ARG A 3 33.59 -19.61 21.02
CA ARG A 3 33.64 -19.96 19.60
C ARG A 3 32.94 -21.31 19.44
N SER A 4 31.88 -21.38 18.65
CA SER A 4 31.34 -22.64 18.16
C SER A 4 30.98 -22.51 16.68
N ALA A 5 31.37 -23.54 15.96
CA ALA A 5 31.77 -23.51 14.56
C ALA A 5 30.61 -23.67 13.57
N ILE A 6 30.83 -23.09 12.39
CA ILE A 6 30.04 -23.15 11.17
C ILE A 6 30.17 -24.56 10.56
N ALA A 7 29.05 -25.17 10.18
CA ALA A 7 29.02 -26.32 9.28
C ALA A 7 28.05 -26.04 8.13
N MET A 8 28.64 -25.61 7.00
CA MET A 8 28.01 -25.54 5.69
C MET A 8 27.72 -26.95 5.18
N SER A 9 26.54 -27.17 4.61
CA SER A 9 26.27 -28.32 3.74
C SER A 9 25.46 -27.83 2.55
N ALA A 10 26.09 -27.98 1.38
CA ALA A 10 25.69 -27.42 0.10
C ALA A 10 24.52 -28.18 -0.54
N ALA A 11 23.77 -27.41 -1.33
CA ALA A 11 22.66 -27.81 -2.18
C ALA A 11 23.05 -28.79 -3.30
N LEU A 12 22.04 -29.44 -3.88
CA LEU A 12 21.71 -29.42 -5.32
C LEU A 12 20.74 -30.56 -5.67
N GLY A 13 19.44 -30.24 -5.78
CA GLY A 13 18.43 -31.12 -6.35
C GLY A 13 17.87 -30.49 -7.63
N LEU A 14 18.35 -30.93 -8.79
CA LEU A 14 17.84 -30.55 -10.10
C LEU A 14 16.56 -31.35 -10.41
N ALA A 15 15.41 -30.70 -10.36
CA ALA A 15 14.14 -31.26 -10.83
C ALA A 15 13.96 -30.94 -12.32
N VAL A 16 13.87 -31.98 -13.14
CA VAL A 16 13.59 -31.90 -14.58
C VAL A 16 12.07 -31.90 -14.76
N LEU A 17 11.50 -30.78 -15.20
CA LEU A 17 10.09 -30.69 -15.59
C LEU A 17 9.94 -31.08 -17.07
N ALA A 18 9.49 -32.31 -17.27
CA ALA A 18 9.05 -32.82 -18.56
C ALA A 18 7.66 -32.29 -18.90
N GLY A 19 7.51 -31.81 -20.14
CA GLY A 19 6.36 -32.03 -21.01
C GLY A 19 4.98 -31.61 -20.53
N CYS A 20 4.45 -30.53 -21.11
CA CYS A 20 3.03 -30.47 -21.42
C CYS A 20 2.87 -30.09 -22.90
N GLY A 21 2.73 -31.13 -23.72
CA GLY A 21 2.25 -31.01 -25.08
C GLY A 21 0.73 -31.11 -25.10
N SER A 22 0.16 -30.41 -26.07
CA SER A 22 -1.21 -30.55 -26.59
C SER A 22 -2.34 -29.99 -25.74
N SER A 23 -2.99 -28.93 -26.23
CA SER A 23 -4.46 -28.96 -26.30
C SER A 23 -4.99 -27.95 -27.31
N THR A 24 -5.52 -28.51 -28.39
CA THR A 24 -6.61 -28.08 -29.27
C THR A 24 -7.07 -26.62 -29.24
N GLU A 25 -7.01 -25.98 -30.41
CA GLU A 25 -7.84 -24.81 -30.70
C GLU A 25 -9.33 -25.14 -30.45
N PRO A 26 -10.07 -24.27 -29.73
CA PRO A 26 -11.52 -24.41 -29.63
C PRO A 26 -12.17 -24.01 -30.96
N SER A 27 -13.04 -24.87 -31.49
CA SER A 27 -13.91 -24.53 -32.61
C SER A 27 -14.85 -23.37 -32.28
N ALA A 28 -15.13 -22.54 -33.29
CA ALA A 28 -16.02 -21.39 -33.19
C ALA A 28 -17.45 -21.79 -32.76
N PRO A 29 -18.13 -21.00 -31.91
CA PRO A 29 -19.53 -21.24 -31.57
C PRO A 29 -20.48 -20.90 -32.73
N PRO A 30 -21.66 -21.54 -32.81
CA PRO A 30 -22.66 -21.24 -33.82
C PRO A 30 -23.34 -19.87 -33.58
N THR A 31 -23.65 -19.19 -34.69
CA THR A 31 -24.54 -18.02 -34.75
C THR A 31 -25.99 -18.44 -34.50
N SER A 32 -26.70 -17.76 -33.61
CA SER A 32 -28.16 -17.82 -33.51
C SER A 32 -28.69 -16.42 -33.21
N GLU A 33 -29.29 -15.83 -34.24
CA GLU A 33 -30.29 -14.78 -34.14
C GLU A 33 -31.62 -15.44 -33.69
N ASP A 34 -32.26 -14.96 -32.63
CA ASP A 34 -33.36 -13.98 -32.75
C ASP A 34 -34.07 -13.74 -31.40
N ALA A 35 -34.64 -12.55 -31.33
CA ALA A 35 -35.33 -11.79 -30.28
C ALA A 35 -36.04 -12.52 -29.12
N LEU A 36 -35.88 -11.98 -27.90
CA LEU A 36 -37.00 -11.69 -26.99
C LEU A 36 -36.71 -10.47 -26.07
N THR A 37 -37.78 -9.74 -25.82
CA THR A 37 -37.97 -8.39 -25.25
C THR A 37 -37.65 -8.20 -23.76
N THR A 38 -37.01 -7.08 -23.41
CA THR A 38 -37.36 -6.19 -22.27
C THR A 38 -36.36 -5.03 -22.22
N SER A 39 -36.83 -3.81 -22.48
CA SER A 39 -36.06 -2.59 -22.18
C SER A 39 -36.09 -2.39 -20.66
N ALA A 40 -35.10 -2.95 -19.96
CA ALA A 40 -34.74 -2.50 -18.63
C ALA A 40 -33.93 -1.20 -18.77
N PRO A 41 -34.07 -0.21 -17.87
CA PRO A 41 -33.12 0.89 -17.83
C PRO A 41 -31.75 0.30 -17.54
N ALA A 42 -30.80 0.51 -18.45
CA ALA A 42 -29.40 0.26 -18.20
C ALA A 42 -29.00 1.20 -17.07
N VAL A 43 -28.82 0.67 -15.86
CA VAL A 43 -27.95 1.31 -14.87
C VAL A 43 -26.55 1.09 -15.41
N THR A 44 -26.11 2.02 -16.24
CA THR A 44 -24.69 2.18 -16.56
C THR A 44 -24.03 2.53 -15.23
N SER A 45 -23.48 1.53 -14.55
CA SER A 45 -22.39 1.78 -13.61
C SER A 45 -21.22 2.23 -14.47
N GLU A 46 -21.17 3.54 -14.69
CA GLU A 46 -19.96 4.21 -15.16
C GLU A 46 -18.84 3.81 -14.19
N PRO A 47 -17.67 3.35 -14.65
CA PRO A 47 -16.53 3.26 -13.77
C PRO A 47 -16.30 4.67 -13.24
N GLU A 48 -16.49 4.85 -11.94
CA GLU A 48 -16.08 6.07 -11.26
C GLU A 48 -14.60 6.28 -11.63
N PRO A 49 -14.23 7.46 -12.18
CA PRO A 49 -12.84 7.75 -12.43
C PRO A 49 -12.10 7.52 -11.13
N ALA A 50 -11.03 6.73 -11.14
CA ALA A 50 -10.08 6.76 -10.04
C ALA A 50 -9.65 8.22 -9.93
N GLU A 51 -10.10 8.91 -8.88
CA GLU A 51 -9.62 10.25 -8.59
C GLU A 51 -8.13 10.09 -8.30
N THR A 52 -7.33 10.40 -9.31
CA THR A 52 -5.91 10.67 -9.11
C THR A 52 -5.87 11.86 -8.15
N THR A 53 -5.74 11.59 -6.85
CA THR A 53 -5.45 12.62 -5.86
C THR A 53 -4.14 13.27 -6.29
N GLU A 54 -4.23 14.44 -6.94
CA GLU A 54 -3.06 15.30 -7.09
C GLU A 54 -2.66 15.71 -5.67
N ALA A 55 -1.52 15.21 -5.21
CA ALA A 55 -0.99 15.56 -3.90
C ALA A 55 -0.78 17.09 -3.85
N PRO A 56 -1.29 17.78 -2.82
CA PRO A 56 -1.02 19.20 -2.68
C PRO A 56 0.48 19.41 -2.50
N THR A 57 1.09 20.23 -3.37
CA THR A 57 2.41 20.82 -3.13
C THR A 57 2.25 21.92 -2.08
N ALA A 58 1.93 21.54 -0.85
CA ALA A 58 1.90 22.47 0.27
C ALA A 58 3.33 22.57 0.84
N ASP A 59 3.94 23.74 0.73
CA ASP A 59 5.14 24.09 1.50
C ASP A 59 4.76 24.04 3.01
N GLY A 60 5.06 22.92 3.67
CA GLY A 60 4.90 22.75 5.10
C GLY A 60 4.49 21.33 5.53
N PRO A 61 4.45 21.07 6.84
CA PRO A 61 4.07 19.78 7.38
C PRO A 61 2.64 19.42 6.93
N PRO A 62 2.35 18.13 6.67
CA PRO A 62 1.03 17.74 6.23
C PRO A 62 0.00 18.01 7.33
N GLU A 63 -1.19 18.46 6.93
CA GLU A 63 -2.32 18.68 7.83
C GLU A 63 -3.30 17.51 7.78
N MET A 64 -3.83 17.12 8.94
CA MET A 64 -4.86 16.09 9.04
C MET A 64 -6.21 16.67 8.58
N THR A 65 -6.91 15.96 7.69
CA THR A 65 -8.24 16.37 7.20
C THR A 65 -9.35 15.68 7.98
N ASP A 66 -10.55 16.26 7.93
CA ASP A 66 -11.73 15.68 8.59
C ASP A 66 -12.03 14.25 8.08
N GLU A 67 -11.79 14.00 6.79
CA GLU A 67 -12.01 12.70 6.14
C GLU A 67 -11.16 11.58 6.75
N MET A 68 -9.91 11.86 7.16
CA MET A 68 -9.06 10.89 7.86
C MET A 68 -9.60 10.51 9.24
N SER A 69 -10.50 11.32 9.79
CA SER A 69 -11.15 11.11 11.10
C SER A 69 -12.46 10.32 10.96
N GLU A 70 -12.71 9.71 9.81
CA GLU A 70 -13.84 8.81 9.59
C GLU A 70 -13.38 7.36 9.44
N GLN A 71 -14.13 6.43 10.05
CA GLN A 71 -13.93 4.98 9.90
C GLN A 71 -14.52 4.49 8.57
N THR A 72 -13.95 4.95 7.46
CA THR A 72 -14.37 4.63 6.08
C THR A 72 -13.19 4.15 5.25
N GLU A 73 -13.46 3.57 4.07
CA GLU A 73 -12.41 3.18 3.12
C GLU A 73 -11.63 4.43 2.66
N ALA A 74 -12.33 5.47 2.23
CA ALA A 74 -11.72 6.75 1.83
C ALA A 74 -10.89 7.39 2.96
N GLY A 75 -11.41 7.41 4.20
CA GLY A 75 -10.67 7.90 5.37
C GLY A 75 -9.38 7.12 5.64
N SER A 76 -9.40 5.80 5.42
CA SER A 76 -8.21 4.95 5.57
C SER A 76 -7.18 5.18 4.45
N GLU A 77 -7.61 5.44 3.22
CA GLU A 77 -6.73 5.79 2.09
C GLU A 77 -6.08 7.15 2.31
N ALA A 78 -6.88 8.15 2.67
CA ALA A 78 -6.40 9.49 3.01
C ALA A 78 -5.39 9.46 4.16
N PHE A 79 -5.63 8.64 5.19
CA PHE A 79 -4.69 8.47 6.29
C PHE A 79 -3.38 7.82 5.85
N VAL A 80 -3.40 6.86 4.92
CA VAL A 80 -2.15 6.27 4.39
C VAL A 80 -1.34 7.30 3.62
N ALA A 81 -1.97 8.10 2.75
CA ALA A 81 -1.29 9.21 2.08
C ALA A 81 -0.64 10.16 3.09
N TYR A 82 -1.43 10.60 4.07
CA TYR A 82 -0.98 11.47 5.15
C TYR A 82 0.20 10.90 5.96
N TYR A 83 0.20 9.60 6.25
CA TYR A 83 1.31 8.94 6.94
C TYR A 83 2.63 9.04 6.16
N PHE A 84 2.60 8.81 4.85
CA PHE A 84 3.79 8.90 4.01
C PHE A 84 4.25 10.35 3.81
N ASP A 85 3.32 11.31 3.75
CA ASP A 85 3.66 12.73 3.77
C ASP A 85 4.33 13.13 5.09
N ALA A 86 3.83 12.63 6.22
CA ALA A 86 4.43 12.89 7.53
C ALA A 86 5.82 12.25 7.64
N LEU A 87 6.01 11.06 7.07
CA LEU A 87 7.31 10.41 6.96
C LEU A 87 8.28 11.27 6.15
N ASN A 88 7.85 11.78 5.00
CA ASN A 88 8.67 12.68 4.17
C ASN A 88 9.04 13.95 4.93
N ALA A 89 8.07 14.60 5.56
CA ALA A 89 8.27 15.80 6.38
C ALA A 89 9.25 15.55 7.54
N ALA A 90 9.19 14.37 8.17
CA ALA A 90 10.14 13.98 9.20
C ALA A 90 11.57 13.81 8.63
N HIS A 91 11.72 13.24 7.44
CA HIS A 91 13.03 13.07 6.78
C HIS A 91 13.68 14.38 6.30
N ILE A 92 12.88 15.43 6.13
CA ILE A 92 13.36 16.79 5.83
C ILE A 92 13.31 17.74 7.04
N GLU A 93 13.14 17.19 8.25
CA GLU A 93 13.16 17.92 9.53
C GLU A 93 12.06 19.00 9.69
N GLU A 94 10.96 18.89 8.95
CA GLU A 94 9.80 19.78 9.05
C GLU A 94 8.73 19.28 10.05
N LEU A 95 8.76 17.99 10.40
CA LEU A 95 7.83 17.37 11.33
C LEU A 95 8.56 16.60 12.42
N ASP A 96 8.09 16.74 13.67
CA ASP A 96 8.68 16.02 14.82
C ASP A 96 8.43 14.51 14.69
N VAL A 97 9.49 13.71 14.85
CA VAL A 97 9.44 12.26 14.78
C VAL A 97 8.47 11.67 15.82
N ALA A 98 8.23 12.37 16.94
CA ALA A 98 7.21 11.96 17.90
C ALA A 98 5.80 11.92 17.30
N THR A 99 5.47 12.84 16.39
CA THR A 99 4.19 12.86 15.66
C THR A 99 4.09 11.63 14.76
N LEU A 100 5.13 11.32 13.98
CA LEU A 100 5.18 10.13 13.13
C LEU A 100 5.00 8.84 13.94
N ARG A 101 5.61 8.77 15.13
CA ARG A 101 5.46 7.63 16.05
C ARG A 101 4.02 7.49 16.57
N ALA A 102 3.34 8.60 16.87
CA ALA A 102 1.95 8.57 17.36
C ALA A 102 0.93 8.08 16.32
N MET A 103 1.26 8.15 15.03
CA MET A 103 0.43 7.65 13.93
C MET A 103 0.52 6.14 13.75
N ALA A 104 1.47 5.48 14.41
CA ALA A 104 1.66 4.04 14.35
C ALA A 104 1.36 3.38 15.70
N THR A 105 0.94 2.14 15.65
CA THR A 105 0.91 1.28 16.84
C THR A 105 2.31 0.77 17.16
N ASP A 106 2.56 0.40 18.42
CA ASP A 106 3.83 -0.22 18.86
C ASP A 106 4.15 -1.57 18.15
N GLU A 107 3.14 -2.17 17.53
CA GLU A 107 3.25 -3.40 16.75
C GLU A 107 3.93 -3.17 15.39
N CYS A 108 3.85 -1.95 14.83
CA CYS A 108 4.37 -1.65 13.50
C CYS A 108 5.90 -1.48 13.50
N LYS A 109 6.62 -2.57 13.27
CA LYS A 109 8.10 -2.56 13.24
C LYS A 109 8.68 -1.75 12.08
N THR A 110 8.04 -1.76 10.92
CA THR A 110 8.42 -0.93 9.78
C THR A 110 8.28 0.55 10.11
N CYS A 111 7.20 0.94 10.79
CA CYS A 111 6.96 2.32 11.21
C CYS A 111 8.01 2.80 12.22
N ALA A 112 8.36 1.94 13.19
CA ALA A 112 9.43 2.24 14.14
C ALA A 112 10.77 2.44 13.43
N ALA A 113 11.10 1.57 12.46
CA ALA A 113 12.33 1.68 11.68
C ALA A 113 12.37 2.97 10.84
N PHE A 114 11.24 3.39 10.26
CA PHE A 114 11.12 4.67 9.55
C PHE A 114 11.33 5.87 10.48
N ALA A 115 10.67 5.88 11.64
CA ALA A 115 10.85 6.94 12.63
C ALA A 115 12.31 7.01 13.14
N ASP A 116 12.93 5.86 13.42
CA ASP A 116 14.32 5.79 13.86
C ASP A 116 15.28 6.27 12.76
N ALA A 117 15.00 5.95 11.49
CA ALA A 117 15.78 6.46 10.36
C ALA A 117 15.67 7.98 10.23
N ALA A 118 14.45 8.54 10.34
CA ALA A 118 14.24 9.98 10.31
C ALA A 118 14.94 10.70 11.47
N GLU A 119 14.99 10.10 12.67
CA GLU A 119 15.66 10.69 13.84
C GLU A 119 17.20 10.61 13.74
N THR A 120 17.74 9.50 13.24
CA THR A 120 19.20 9.24 13.30
C THR A 120 19.94 9.64 12.04
N ALA A 121 19.28 9.63 10.89
CA ALA A 121 19.86 9.91 9.58
C ALA A 121 18.80 10.50 8.63
N PRO A 122 18.30 11.72 8.89
CA PRO A 122 17.40 12.39 7.95
C PRO A 122 18.09 12.53 6.59
N PHE A 123 17.36 12.26 5.51
CA PHE A 123 17.91 12.27 4.16
C PHE A 123 18.01 13.68 3.58
N GLY A 124 17.25 14.64 4.14
CA GLY A 124 17.15 16.00 3.62
C GLY A 124 16.36 16.10 2.32
N GLU A 125 15.73 15.00 1.90
CA GLU A 125 14.83 14.92 0.76
C GLU A 125 13.66 13.96 1.08
N PRO A 126 12.50 14.10 0.40
CA PRO A 126 11.38 13.17 0.55
C PRO A 126 11.78 11.73 0.23
N TYR A 127 11.23 10.77 0.95
CA TYR A 127 11.54 9.35 0.82
C TYR A 127 10.71 8.67 -0.28
N ALA A 128 9.38 8.82 -0.22
CA ALA A 128 8.48 8.16 -1.15
C ALA A 128 7.16 8.93 -1.34
N GLU A 129 6.56 8.81 -2.52
CA GLU A 129 5.25 9.40 -2.84
C GLU A 129 4.21 8.28 -3.01
N VAL A 130 3.01 8.45 -2.46
CA VAL A 130 1.91 7.51 -2.68
C VAL A 130 1.30 7.75 -4.05
N ARG A 131 1.42 6.78 -4.96
CA ARG A 131 0.87 6.85 -6.33
C ARG A 131 -0.53 6.29 -6.46
N SER A 132 -0.89 5.36 -5.60
CA SER A 132 -2.23 4.79 -5.52
C SER A 132 -2.44 4.22 -4.12
N ALA A 133 -3.69 4.24 -3.67
CA ALA A 133 -4.15 3.57 -2.46
C ALA A 133 -5.54 2.98 -2.75
N THR A 134 -5.79 1.77 -2.27
CA THR A 134 -7.11 1.14 -2.35
C THR A 134 -7.35 0.34 -1.09
N ALA A 135 -8.37 0.73 -0.34
CA ALA A 135 -8.72 0.15 0.94
C ALA A 135 -9.74 -0.98 0.85
N MET A 136 -9.74 -1.79 1.90
CA MET A 136 -10.80 -2.73 2.22
C MET A 136 -10.97 -2.76 3.74
N LEU A 137 -12.19 -2.54 4.22
CA LEU A 137 -12.52 -2.55 5.65
C LEU A 137 -12.80 -3.96 6.17
N PHE A 138 -12.38 -4.20 7.41
CA PHE A 138 -12.56 -5.43 8.16
C PHE A 138 -12.90 -5.12 9.62
N GLY A 139 -14.12 -4.63 9.86
CA GLY A 139 -14.52 -4.20 11.20
C GLY A 139 -13.76 -2.95 11.61
N GLU A 140 -12.95 -3.05 12.66
CA GLU A 140 -12.11 -1.93 13.15
C GLU A 140 -10.78 -1.82 12.40
N ASP A 141 -10.43 -2.79 11.56
CA ASP A 141 -9.19 -2.76 10.78
C ASP A 141 -9.46 -2.37 9.32
N ALA A 142 -8.46 -1.80 8.65
CA ALA A 142 -8.45 -1.59 7.21
C ALA A 142 -7.18 -2.21 6.61
N ARG A 143 -7.27 -2.75 5.39
CA ARG A 143 -6.08 -3.08 4.59
C ARG A 143 -6.06 -2.20 3.35
N VAL A 144 -5.03 -1.39 3.24
CA VAL A 144 -4.80 -0.49 2.12
C VAL A 144 -3.69 -1.07 1.26
N LYS A 145 -4.00 -1.45 0.03
CA LYS A 145 -2.99 -1.73 -0.99
C LYS A 145 -2.54 -0.40 -1.55
N ALA A 146 -1.27 -0.08 -1.42
CA ALA A 146 -0.71 1.16 -1.93
C ALA A 146 0.48 0.89 -2.85
N THR A 147 0.73 1.79 -3.78
CA THR A 147 1.97 1.80 -4.56
C THR A 147 2.76 3.05 -4.20
N LEU A 148 3.96 2.87 -3.69
CA LEU A 148 4.87 3.96 -3.37
C LEU A 148 5.85 4.15 -4.53
N GLU A 149 6.09 5.38 -4.97
CA GLU A 149 7.24 5.71 -5.80
C GLU A 149 8.38 6.17 -4.89
N GLN A 150 9.51 5.47 -4.91
CA GLN A 150 10.71 5.92 -4.21
C GLN A 150 11.33 7.12 -4.94
N MET A 151 11.56 8.22 -4.22
CA MET A 151 12.04 9.46 -4.83
C MET A 151 13.50 9.37 -5.31
N SER A 152 14.28 8.44 -4.76
CA SER A 152 15.69 8.27 -5.10
C SER A 152 15.93 7.69 -6.50
N ASP A 153 15.05 6.82 -6.98
CA ASP A 153 15.24 6.05 -8.22
C ASP A 153 13.97 5.86 -9.06
N GLY A 154 12.83 6.40 -8.61
CA GLY A 154 11.53 6.25 -9.27
C GLY A 154 10.97 4.83 -9.19
N GLN A 155 11.53 3.96 -8.35
CA GLN A 155 11.05 2.58 -8.23
C GLN A 155 9.65 2.55 -7.61
N MET A 156 8.73 1.89 -8.30
CA MET A 156 7.39 1.59 -7.80
C MET A 156 7.42 0.38 -6.87
N VAL A 157 7.07 0.58 -5.60
CA VAL A 157 7.07 -0.44 -4.54
C VAL A 157 5.63 -0.67 -4.08
N PRO A 158 5.01 -1.80 -4.44
CA PRO A 158 3.69 -2.13 -3.94
C PRO A 158 3.80 -2.57 -2.48
N VAL A 159 2.92 -2.04 -1.63
CA VAL A 159 2.86 -2.33 -0.19
C VAL A 159 1.43 -2.60 0.25
N ILE A 160 1.31 -3.37 1.31
CA ILE A 160 0.06 -3.53 2.07
C ILE A 160 0.25 -2.83 3.41
N VAL A 161 -0.55 -1.79 3.63
CA VAL A 161 -0.64 -1.07 4.89
C VAL A 161 -1.87 -1.58 5.63
N THR A 162 -1.66 -2.14 6.82
CA THR A 162 -2.77 -2.50 7.72
C THR A 162 -2.96 -1.39 8.73
N LEU A 163 -4.17 -0.85 8.80
CA LEU A 163 -4.58 0.14 9.79
C LEU A 163 -5.51 -0.49 10.82
N THR A 164 -5.58 0.14 11.97
CA THR A 164 -6.58 -0.14 13.01
C THR A 164 -7.21 1.16 13.46
N TRP A 165 -8.51 1.15 13.69
CA TRP A 165 -9.30 2.27 14.16
C TRP A 165 -9.41 2.23 15.68
N GLY A 166 -9.06 3.32 16.34
CA GLY A 166 -9.18 3.45 17.79
C GLY A 166 -8.95 4.89 18.23
N ASP A 167 -9.53 5.26 19.38
CA ASP A 167 -9.47 6.64 19.89
C ASP A 167 -9.92 7.69 18.85
N GLU A 168 -10.91 7.35 18.01
CA GLU A 168 -11.44 8.20 16.93
C GLU A 168 -10.42 8.55 15.83
N GLN A 169 -9.40 7.70 15.64
CA GLN A 169 -8.39 7.88 14.59
C GLN A 169 -7.87 6.55 14.03
N TRP A 170 -7.40 6.58 12.78
CA TRP A 170 -6.60 5.48 12.24
C TRP A 170 -5.19 5.47 12.86
N ARG A 171 -4.61 4.28 13.00
CA ARG A 171 -3.19 4.07 13.29
C ARG A 171 -2.62 2.95 12.45
N VAL A 172 -1.36 3.09 12.02
CA VAL A 172 -0.67 2.06 11.23
C VAL A 172 -0.28 0.89 12.13
N LYS A 173 -0.77 -0.30 11.80
CA LYS A 173 -0.46 -1.56 12.48
C LYS A 173 0.70 -2.31 11.84
N SER A 174 0.79 -2.32 10.52
CA SER A 174 1.94 -2.89 9.80
C SER A 174 2.05 -2.35 8.38
N ILE A 175 3.28 -2.30 7.86
CA ILE A 175 3.58 -2.03 6.44
C ILE A 175 4.44 -3.19 5.94
N GLN A 176 4.01 -3.82 4.84
CA GLN A 176 4.69 -4.97 4.24
C GLN A 176 4.75 -4.78 2.72
N ALA A 177 5.81 -5.27 2.07
CA ALA A 177 5.83 -5.33 0.61
C ALA A 177 4.74 -6.31 0.12
N ASP A 178 4.06 -5.97 -0.98
CA ASP A 178 3.14 -6.89 -1.65
C ASP A 178 3.96 -7.81 -2.57
N GLU A 179 4.40 -8.94 -2.02
CA GLU A 179 5.06 -10.00 -2.80
C GLU A 179 3.99 -10.75 -3.62
N GLN A 180 3.83 -10.35 -4.89
CA GLN A 180 2.95 -11.02 -5.86
C GLN A 180 3.46 -12.41 -6.26
#